data_AF-A0A6H0CXQ1-F1
#
_entry.id   AF-A0A6H0CXQ1-F1
#
_cell.length_a   1.000
_cell.length_b   1.000
_cell.length_c   1.000
_cell.angle_alpha   90.00
_cell.angle_beta   90.00
_cell.angle_gamma   90.00
#
_symmetry.space_group_name_H-M   'P 1'
#
loop_
_entity.id
_entity.type
_entity.pdbx_description
1 polymer ?
#
loop_
_entity_poly.entity_id
_entity_poly.type
_entity_poly.pdbx_seq_one_letter_code
_entity_poly.pdbx_strand_id
1 'polypeptide(L)'
;MSAAPHHPVYTGGDAALSAVAEAIAADWAAVGVRGSFLARNLDTGEQLGFDADEPVPLASVAKVPLALVVLDRVAAGELDPARPVTVDPRTSSVGPTGLAAFRHPATVAVGDLLLLMLSVSDNAAADALFDLVPTAETDARLRAWGCDGIRVRHRMNHLYECAAGAAGNDFSLALELAVRDEGTGRHTIETLDPAHANAGTAAALVGLLQRVWRDEISTPSATAELRRLMGHQVFTQRLAGELRADTLRWSGKTGTFLHLRHEIGVVEADSGDRVAMAALTRATRRAGLAPDIDQAIGAAGRDAFEALRS
;
A
#
# COMPACT_ATOMS: atom_id res chain seq x y z
N MET A 1 18.74 -4.05 -25.71
CA MET A 1 19.78 -3.69 -24.73
C MET A 1 19.30 -4.23 -23.39
N SER A 2 20.04 -5.17 -22.79
CA SER A 2 19.75 -5.60 -21.42
C SER A 2 19.95 -4.40 -20.51
N ALA A 3 19.00 -4.08 -19.63
CA ALA A 3 19.24 -3.10 -18.57
C ALA A 3 20.47 -3.54 -17.76
N ALA A 4 21.27 -2.56 -17.31
CA ALA A 4 22.37 -2.83 -16.39
C ALA A 4 21.85 -3.56 -15.14
N PRO A 5 22.65 -4.43 -14.51
CA PRO A 5 22.27 -5.04 -13.24
C PRO A 5 21.97 -3.94 -12.22
N HIS A 6 20.77 -3.98 -11.63
CA HIS A 6 20.38 -3.08 -10.54
C HIS A 6 21.13 -3.48 -9.28
N HIS A 7 21.75 -2.50 -8.62
CA HIS A 7 22.44 -2.67 -7.34
C HIS A 7 21.64 -1.94 -6.27
N PRO A 8 20.97 -2.66 -5.33
CA PRO A 8 20.16 -2.03 -4.31
C PRO A 8 20.98 -1.10 -3.42
N VAL A 9 20.39 0.04 -3.05
CA VAL A 9 20.96 0.97 -2.07
C VAL A 9 20.42 0.60 -0.69
N TYR A 10 21.27 0.04 0.16
CA TYR A 10 20.90 -0.41 1.50
C TYR A 10 20.91 0.72 2.52
N THR A 11 20.01 0.60 3.50
CA THR A 11 19.97 1.43 4.71
C THR A 11 19.91 0.50 5.91
N GLY A 12 20.77 0.71 6.89
CA GLY A 12 20.77 -0.01 8.16
C GLY A 12 21.31 0.89 9.27
N GLY A 13 20.73 0.79 10.47
CA GLY A 13 21.24 1.52 11.64
C GLY A 13 22.68 1.11 12.01
N ASP A 14 23.05 -0.12 11.70
CA ASP A 14 24.40 -0.67 11.83
C ASP A 14 24.70 -1.75 10.76
N ALA A 15 25.84 -2.44 10.90
CA ALA A 15 26.26 -3.51 9.99
C ALA A 15 25.39 -4.78 10.09
N ALA A 16 24.84 -5.10 11.26
CA ALA A 16 23.98 -6.27 11.43
C ALA A 16 22.62 -6.05 10.76
N LEU A 17 22.02 -4.88 10.95
CA LEU A 17 20.78 -4.46 10.28
C LEU A 17 20.96 -4.39 8.76
N SER A 18 22.12 -3.91 8.29
CA SER A 18 22.45 -3.91 6.86
C SER A 18 22.52 -5.33 6.29
N ALA A 19 23.13 -6.28 7.01
CA ALA A 19 23.19 -7.68 6.59
C ALA A 19 21.80 -8.34 6.50
N VAL A 20 20.86 -7.99 7.39
CA VAL A 20 19.46 -8.45 7.30
C VAL A 20 18.79 -7.88 6.05
N ALA A 21 18.97 -6.59 5.77
CA ALA A 21 18.42 -5.98 4.55
C ALA A 21 18.98 -6.61 3.26
N GLU A 22 20.27 -6.93 3.24
CA GLU A 22 20.92 -7.64 2.13
C GLU A 22 20.35 -9.06 1.93
N ALA A 23 20.13 -9.81 3.01
CA ALA A 23 19.52 -11.13 2.96
C ALA A 23 18.09 -11.09 2.39
N ILE A 24 17.27 -10.15 2.87
CA ILE A 24 15.90 -9.95 2.37
C ILE A 24 15.90 -9.65 0.86
N ALA A 25 16.78 -8.74 0.41
CA ALA A 25 16.88 -8.39 -1.00
C ALA A 25 17.30 -9.60 -1.87
N ALA A 26 18.22 -10.43 -1.36
CA ALA A 26 18.64 -11.66 -2.04
C ALA A 26 17.49 -12.68 -2.14
N ASP A 27 16.71 -12.86 -1.08
CA ASP A 27 15.56 -13.78 -1.07
C ASP A 27 14.46 -13.33 -2.04
N TRP A 28 14.17 -12.02 -2.11
CA TRP A 28 13.24 -11.47 -3.09
C TRP A 28 13.73 -11.68 -4.52
N ALA A 29 15.03 -11.44 -4.77
CA ALA A 29 15.61 -11.68 -6.08
C ALA A 29 15.51 -13.16 -6.49
N ALA A 30 15.70 -14.10 -5.55
CA ALA A 30 15.63 -15.54 -5.79
C ALA A 30 14.23 -16.01 -6.26
N VAL A 31 13.15 -15.35 -5.81
CA VAL A 31 11.77 -15.64 -6.25
C VAL A 31 11.31 -14.82 -7.46
N GLY A 32 12.22 -14.07 -8.08
CA GLY A 32 11.94 -13.27 -9.28
C GLY A 32 11.23 -11.96 -8.99
N VAL A 33 11.59 -11.30 -7.91
CA VAL A 33 11.00 -10.04 -7.46
C VAL A 33 12.07 -8.97 -7.27
N ARG A 34 11.74 -7.75 -7.68
CA ARG A 34 12.46 -6.53 -7.33
C ARG A 34 11.54 -5.61 -6.55
N GLY A 35 12.09 -4.59 -5.90
CA GLY A 35 11.27 -3.63 -5.20
C GLY A 35 12.05 -2.88 -4.14
N SER A 36 11.31 -2.19 -3.29
CA SER A 36 11.85 -1.48 -2.13
C SER A 36 11.25 -2.02 -0.85
N PHE A 37 12.05 -2.00 0.21
CA PHE A 37 11.66 -2.41 1.54
C PHE A 37 12.20 -1.43 2.57
N LEU A 38 11.40 -1.11 3.58
CA LEU A 38 11.86 -0.40 4.76
C LEU A 38 11.07 -0.89 5.98
N ALA A 39 11.78 -1.18 7.06
CA ALA A 39 11.23 -1.41 8.39
C ALA A 39 11.88 -0.44 9.38
N ARG A 40 11.09 0.11 10.31
CA ARG A 40 11.56 1.07 11.31
C ARG A 40 10.89 0.83 12.66
N ASN A 41 11.69 0.70 13.71
CA ASN A 41 11.20 0.75 15.09
C ASN A 41 10.75 2.20 15.40
N LEU A 42 9.48 2.35 15.79
CA LEU A 42 8.85 3.67 15.97
C LEU A 42 9.32 4.42 17.21
N ASP A 43 9.94 3.70 18.15
CA ASP A 43 10.40 4.21 19.44
C ASP A 43 11.89 4.55 19.41
N THR A 44 12.74 3.67 18.86
CA THR A 44 14.20 3.91 18.75
C THR A 44 14.59 4.68 17.49
N GLY A 45 13.80 4.59 16.42
CA GLY A 45 14.14 5.13 15.11
C GLY A 45 15.13 4.28 14.31
N GLU A 46 15.60 3.15 14.87
CA GLU A 46 16.41 2.18 14.14
C GLU A 46 15.62 1.60 12.96
N GLN A 47 16.31 1.36 11.86
CA GLN A 47 15.68 0.92 10.63
C GLN A 47 16.62 0.07 9.79
N LEU A 48 16.02 -0.74 8.93
CA LEU A 48 16.70 -1.50 7.89
C LEU A 48 15.85 -1.52 6.62
N GLY A 49 16.50 -1.58 5.46
CA GLY A 49 15.82 -1.61 4.18
C GLY A 49 16.74 -1.44 2.98
N PHE A 50 16.13 -1.38 1.80
CA PHE A 50 16.82 -1.14 0.53
C PHE A 50 15.90 -0.42 -0.45
N ASP A 51 16.51 0.43 -1.28
CA ASP A 51 15.85 1.23 -2.31
C ASP A 51 14.65 2.03 -1.77
N ALA A 52 14.73 2.44 -0.50
CA ALA A 52 13.58 2.95 0.25
C ALA A 52 12.99 4.25 -0.33
N ASP A 53 13.78 5.01 -1.09
CA ASP A 53 13.39 6.24 -1.76
C ASP A 53 12.96 6.03 -3.23
N GLU A 54 12.91 4.79 -3.71
CA GLU A 54 12.46 4.50 -5.07
C GLU A 54 10.94 4.71 -5.21
N PRO A 55 10.48 5.56 -6.15
CA PRO A 55 9.05 5.74 -6.40
C PRO A 55 8.42 4.51 -7.06
N VAL A 56 7.33 4.01 -6.48
CA VAL A 56 6.59 2.84 -6.97
C VAL A 56 5.10 3.19 -7.11
N PRO A 57 4.40 2.73 -8.17
CA PRO A 57 2.95 2.82 -8.22
C PRO A 57 2.33 2.03 -7.06
N LEU A 58 1.45 2.66 -6.27
CA LEU A 58 1.01 2.11 -4.98
C LEU A 58 -0.13 1.09 -5.07
N ALA A 59 -0.78 0.98 -6.22
CA ALA A 59 -2.04 0.23 -6.34
C ALA A 59 -3.00 0.58 -5.17
N SER A 60 -3.54 -0.43 -4.47
CA SER A 60 -4.46 -0.23 -3.34
C SER A 60 -3.82 0.28 -2.04
N VAL A 61 -2.49 0.41 -1.96
CA VAL A 61 -1.84 1.08 -0.80
C VAL A 61 -2.23 2.56 -0.74
N ALA A 62 -2.53 3.19 -1.88
CA ALA A 62 -3.01 4.58 -1.98
C ALA A 62 -4.31 4.86 -1.20
N LYS A 63 -5.03 3.82 -0.76
CA LYS A 63 -6.23 3.95 0.07
C LYS A 63 -5.94 4.39 1.50
N VAL A 64 -4.74 4.13 2.03
CA VAL A 64 -4.33 4.60 3.37
C VAL A 64 -4.24 6.12 3.46
N PRO A 65 -3.48 6.82 2.57
CA PRO A 65 -3.46 8.28 2.60
C PRO A 65 -4.83 8.90 2.27
N LEU A 66 -5.63 8.30 1.38
CA LEU A 66 -7.03 8.73 1.16
C LEU A 66 -7.85 8.64 2.46
N ALA A 67 -7.80 7.50 3.15
CA ALA A 67 -8.54 7.31 4.41
C ALA A 67 -8.17 8.38 5.44
N LEU A 68 -6.88 8.70 5.59
CA LEU A 68 -6.44 9.73 6.53
C LEU A 68 -7.05 11.11 6.21
N VAL A 69 -7.09 11.50 4.94
CA VAL A 69 -7.69 12.80 4.53
C VAL A 69 -9.19 12.81 4.75
N VAL A 70 -9.90 11.72 4.46
CA VAL A 70 -11.34 11.61 4.72
C VAL A 70 -11.61 11.69 6.23
N LEU A 71 -10.82 10.97 7.05
CA LEU A 71 -10.94 10.97 8.50
C LEU A 71 -10.60 12.33 9.13
N ASP A 72 -9.66 13.08 8.54
CA ASP A 72 -9.36 14.47 8.92
C ASP A 72 -10.59 15.37 8.74
N ARG A 73 -11.29 15.25 7.61
CA ARG A 73 -12.55 15.98 7.36
C ARG A 73 -13.67 15.57 8.30
N VAL A 74 -13.77 14.28 8.61
CA VAL A 74 -14.72 13.78 9.60
C VAL A 74 -14.43 14.39 10.98
N ALA A 75 -13.17 14.39 11.41
CA ALA A 75 -12.76 14.97 12.68
C ALA A 75 -12.98 16.49 12.75
N ALA A 76 -12.83 17.19 11.61
CA ALA A 76 -13.11 18.62 11.49
C ALA A 76 -14.61 18.95 11.43
N GLY A 77 -15.49 17.94 11.37
CA GLY A 77 -16.94 18.13 11.18
C GLY A 77 -17.33 18.59 9.77
N GLU A 78 -16.41 18.53 8.81
CA GLU A 78 -16.64 18.89 7.40
C GLU A 78 -17.35 17.77 6.64
N LEU A 79 -17.26 16.53 7.13
CA LEU A 79 -17.92 15.36 6.55
C LEU A 79 -18.58 14.52 7.64
N ASP A 80 -19.89 14.29 7.54
CA ASP A 80 -20.60 13.41 8.46
C ASP A 80 -20.28 11.93 8.16
N PRO A 81 -19.71 11.16 9.11
CA PRO A 81 -19.41 9.74 8.90
C PRO A 81 -20.67 8.89 8.69
N ALA A 82 -21.84 9.35 9.16
CA ALA A 82 -23.12 8.69 8.95
C ALA A 82 -23.81 9.08 7.63
N ARG A 83 -23.22 10.00 6.84
CA ARG A 83 -23.77 10.42 5.55
C ARG A 83 -23.97 9.19 4.65
N PRO A 84 -25.20 8.93 4.16
CA PRO A 84 -25.47 7.83 3.26
C PRO A 84 -24.93 8.15 1.85
N VAL A 85 -24.28 7.17 1.24
CA VAL A 85 -23.77 7.24 -0.13
C VAL A 85 -24.29 6.03 -0.90
N THR A 86 -25.00 6.28 -2.00
CA THR A 86 -25.47 5.22 -2.90
C THR A 86 -24.40 4.94 -3.94
N VAL A 87 -23.95 3.68 -4.00
CA VAL A 87 -22.99 3.16 -4.96
C VAL A 87 -23.75 2.31 -5.96
N ASP A 88 -23.75 2.71 -7.24
CA ASP A 88 -24.37 1.98 -8.34
C ASP A 88 -23.31 1.17 -9.10
N PRO A 89 -23.35 -0.18 -9.06
CA PRO A 89 -22.38 -1.02 -9.75
C PRO A 89 -22.24 -0.78 -11.26
N ARG A 90 -23.23 -0.14 -11.91
CA ARG A 90 -23.17 0.17 -13.36
C ARG A 90 -22.20 1.29 -13.69
N THR A 91 -21.92 2.16 -12.73
CA THR A 91 -21.06 3.35 -12.91
C THR A 91 -19.87 3.36 -11.95
N SER A 92 -19.84 2.43 -11.00
CA SER A 92 -18.79 2.32 -10.00
C SER A 92 -17.63 1.49 -10.49
N SER A 93 -16.52 1.60 -9.78
CA SER A 93 -15.28 0.90 -10.08
C SER A 93 -15.43 -0.61 -9.95
N VAL A 94 -14.75 -1.33 -10.82
CA VAL A 94 -14.77 -2.79 -10.84
C VAL A 94 -13.76 -3.39 -9.86
N GLY A 95 -14.05 -4.58 -9.36
CA GLY A 95 -13.15 -5.30 -8.48
C GLY A 95 -13.77 -6.60 -7.94
N PRO A 96 -12.95 -7.52 -7.43
CA PRO A 96 -13.44 -8.79 -6.91
C PRO A 96 -14.03 -8.71 -5.50
N THR A 97 -13.95 -7.56 -4.82
CA THR A 97 -14.31 -7.43 -3.39
C THR A 97 -15.27 -6.28 -3.11
N GLY A 98 -16.05 -6.45 -2.03
CA GLY A 98 -16.98 -5.44 -1.53
C GLY A 98 -18.04 -5.03 -2.55
N LEU A 99 -18.42 -3.76 -2.52
CA LEU A 99 -19.37 -3.10 -3.41
C LEU A 99 -18.94 -3.20 -4.88
N ALA A 100 -17.63 -3.24 -5.16
CA ALA A 100 -17.12 -3.39 -6.52
C ALA A 100 -17.52 -4.73 -7.18
N ALA A 101 -17.91 -5.73 -6.36
CA ALA A 101 -18.41 -7.02 -6.83
C ALA A 101 -19.95 -7.12 -6.83
N PHE A 102 -20.67 -6.06 -6.41
CA PHE A 102 -22.12 -6.09 -6.31
C PHE A 102 -22.79 -6.06 -7.69
N ARG A 103 -24.02 -6.59 -7.76
CA ARG A 103 -24.87 -6.55 -8.97
C ARG A 103 -26.01 -5.55 -8.89
N HIS A 104 -26.24 -4.97 -7.71
CA HIS A 104 -27.33 -4.05 -7.43
C HIS A 104 -26.82 -2.85 -6.62
N PRO A 105 -27.46 -1.67 -6.74
CA PRO A 105 -27.11 -0.51 -5.94
C PRO A 105 -27.20 -0.80 -4.44
N ALA A 106 -26.25 -0.23 -3.68
CA ALA A 106 -26.24 -0.29 -2.23
C ALA A 106 -26.02 1.12 -1.66
N THR A 107 -26.64 1.40 -0.53
CA THR A 107 -26.42 2.66 0.21
C THR A 107 -25.69 2.34 1.50
N VAL A 108 -24.54 2.98 1.69
CA VAL A 108 -23.58 2.69 2.76
C VAL A 108 -23.13 4.02 3.38
N ALA A 109 -22.91 4.06 4.69
CA ALA A 109 -22.42 5.26 5.36
C ALA A 109 -20.93 5.52 5.01
N VAL A 110 -20.49 6.78 5.06
CA VAL A 110 -19.08 7.15 4.80
C VAL A 110 -18.11 6.36 5.69
N GLY A 111 -18.41 6.20 6.98
CA GLY A 111 -17.58 5.42 7.90
C GLY A 111 -17.46 3.94 7.49
N ASP A 112 -18.53 3.36 6.96
CA ASP A 112 -18.54 1.98 6.48
C ASP A 112 -17.84 1.82 5.13
N LEU A 113 -17.90 2.85 4.26
CA LEU A 113 -17.09 2.90 3.04
C LEU A 113 -15.59 2.90 3.36
N LEU A 114 -15.17 3.65 4.39
CA LEU A 114 -13.78 3.63 4.88
C LEU A 114 -13.38 2.23 5.35
N LEU A 115 -14.25 1.55 6.11
CA LEU A 115 -14.01 0.17 6.53
C LEU A 115 -13.89 -0.78 5.33
N LEU A 116 -14.82 -0.75 4.37
CA LEU A 116 -14.76 -1.61 3.18
C LEU A 116 -13.51 -1.36 2.34
N MET A 117 -13.14 -0.09 2.18
CA MET A 117 -11.95 0.33 1.45
C MET A 117 -10.67 -0.21 2.10
N LEU A 118 -10.53 -0.17 3.42
CA LEU A 118 -9.30 -0.59 4.11
C LEU A 118 -9.26 -2.10 4.40
N SER A 119 -10.37 -2.68 4.87
CA SER A 119 -10.42 -4.09 5.32
C SER A 119 -10.37 -5.09 4.15
N VAL A 120 -11.23 -4.89 3.14
CA VAL A 120 -11.40 -5.79 1.99
C VAL A 120 -10.93 -5.16 0.67
N SER A 121 -10.25 -4.02 0.75
CA SER A 121 -9.64 -3.34 -0.39
C SER A 121 -10.61 -2.93 -1.50
N ASP A 122 -11.86 -2.60 -1.15
CA ASP A 122 -12.93 -2.28 -2.09
C ASP A 122 -12.61 -1.03 -2.93
N ASN A 123 -12.61 -1.17 -4.27
CA ASN A 123 -12.35 -0.08 -5.20
C ASN A 123 -13.54 0.86 -5.37
N ALA A 124 -14.77 0.33 -5.35
CA ALA A 124 -15.97 1.14 -5.51
C ALA A 124 -16.20 2.00 -4.26
N ALA A 125 -15.91 1.47 -3.07
CA ALA A 125 -15.91 2.27 -1.84
C ALA A 125 -14.87 3.38 -1.88
N ALA A 126 -13.64 3.08 -2.32
CA ALA A 126 -12.59 4.10 -2.47
C ALA A 126 -12.98 5.20 -3.45
N ASP A 127 -13.57 4.84 -4.58
CA ASP A 127 -13.93 5.81 -5.61
C ASP A 127 -15.18 6.61 -5.23
N ALA A 128 -16.11 6.04 -4.46
CA ALA A 128 -17.20 6.79 -3.83
C ALA A 128 -16.67 7.81 -2.80
N LEU A 129 -15.60 7.47 -2.07
CA LEU A 129 -14.92 8.43 -1.18
C LEU A 129 -14.18 9.51 -1.98
N PHE A 130 -13.58 9.19 -3.13
CA PHE A 130 -13.00 10.20 -4.02
C PHE A 130 -14.04 11.16 -4.62
N ASP A 131 -15.29 10.75 -4.79
CA ASP A 131 -16.37 11.66 -5.20
C ASP A 131 -16.70 12.70 -4.11
N LEU A 132 -16.41 12.39 -2.84
CA LEU A 132 -16.57 13.30 -1.70
C LEU A 132 -15.30 14.11 -1.40
N VAL A 133 -14.14 13.50 -1.60
CA VAL A 133 -12.81 14.07 -1.35
C VAL A 133 -11.95 13.84 -2.60
N PRO A 134 -11.95 14.77 -3.58
CA PRO A 134 -11.28 14.57 -4.87
C PRO A 134 -9.78 14.32 -4.75
N THR A 135 -9.20 13.61 -5.72
CA THR A 135 -7.77 13.25 -5.76
C THR A 135 -6.84 14.46 -5.59
N ALA A 136 -7.15 15.57 -6.28
CA ALA A 136 -6.38 16.81 -6.18
C ALA A 136 -6.36 17.39 -4.76
N GLU A 137 -7.47 17.24 -4.02
CA GLU A 137 -7.57 17.67 -2.64
C GLU A 137 -6.80 16.74 -1.71
N THR A 138 -6.92 15.42 -1.90
CA THR A 138 -6.13 14.42 -1.17
C THR A 138 -4.63 14.70 -1.33
N ASP A 139 -4.16 14.88 -2.57
CA ASP A 139 -2.76 15.17 -2.90
C ASP A 139 -2.28 16.50 -2.31
N ALA A 140 -3.13 17.53 -2.35
CA ALA A 140 -2.83 18.82 -1.73
C ALA A 140 -2.73 18.74 -0.21
N ARG A 141 -3.61 17.98 0.44
CA ARG A 141 -3.58 17.78 1.90
C ARG A 141 -2.33 17.02 2.33
N LEU A 142 -1.94 15.97 1.60
CA LEU A 142 -0.70 15.23 1.86
C LEU A 142 0.53 16.12 1.77
N ARG A 143 0.62 16.97 0.73
CA ARG A 143 1.69 17.99 0.64
C ARG A 143 1.66 18.98 1.79
N ALA A 144 0.48 19.47 2.18
CA ALA A 144 0.35 20.39 3.32
C ALA A 144 0.82 19.76 4.64
N TRP A 145 0.70 18.44 4.78
CA TRP A 145 1.27 17.71 5.90
C TRP A 145 2.75 17.36 5.76
N GLY A 146 3.40 17.67 4.64
CA GLY A 146 4.80 17.33 4.37
C GLY A 146 5.01 15.87 3.94
N CYS A 147 4.01 15.23 3.35
CA CYS A 147 4.09 13.87 2.80
C CYS A 147 4.44 13.87 1.30
N ASP A 148 5.49 14.61 0.91
CA ASP A 148 5.82 14.89 -0.51
C ASP A 148 6.19 13.64 -1.33
N GLY A 149 6.67 12.59 -0.65
CA GLY A 149 6.98 11.31 -1.25
C GLY A 149 5.76 10.43 -1.53
N ILE A 150 4.53 10.92 -1.35
CA ILE A 150 3.27 10.22 -1.67
C ILE A 150 2.43 11.11 -2.57
N ARG A 151 1.99 10.55 -3.71
CA ARG A 151 1.18 11.24 -4.72
C ARG A 151 -0.13 10.50 -4.98
N VAL A 152 -1.24 11.24 -4.98
CA VAL A 152 -2.58 10.73 -5.31
C VAL A 152 -3.11 11.48 -6.53
N ARG A 153 -3.07 10.84 -7.69
CA ARG A 153 -3.37 11.45 -8.99
C ARG A 153 -4.70 10.99 -9.57
N HIS A 154 -5.11 9.75 -9.29
CA HIS A 154 -6.27 9.15 -9.95
C HIS A 154 -7.09 8.26 -9.00
N ARG A 155 -8.34 8.02 -9.41
CA ARG A 155 -9.27 7.06 -8.82
C ARG A 155 -8.79 5.62 -9.03
N MET A 156 -9.30 4.67 -8.26
CA MET A 156 -8.93 3.25 -8.37
C MET A 156 -9.34 2.65 -9.72
N ASN A 157 -10.50 3.02 -10.27
CA ASN A 157 -10.96 2.50 -11.56
C ASN A 157 -9.98 2.79 -12.70
N HIS A 158 -9.25 3.91 -12.62
CA HIS A 158 -8.33 4.34 -13.65
C HIS A 158 -7.19 3.32 -13.89
N LEU A 159 -6.78 2.57 -12.86
CA LEU A 159 -5.85 1.44 -13.02
C LEU A 159 -6.36 0.44 -14.07
N TYR A 160 -7.63 0.07 -13.95
CA TYR A 160 -8.28 -0.92 -14.82
C TYR A 160 -8.57 -0.35 -16.21
N GLU A 161 -8.94 0.93 -16.31
CA GLU A 161 -9.12 1.63 -17.58
C GLU A 161 -7.82 1.68 -18.40
N CYS A 162 -6.69 2.04 -17.78
CA CYS A 162 -5.39 2.06 -18.46
C CYS A 162 -4.94 0.66 -18.89
N ALA A 163 -5.11 -0.35 -18.04
CA ALA A 163 -4.82 -1.74 -18.41
C ALA A 163 -5.72 -2.21 -19.58
N ALA A 164 -7.02 -1.90 -19.53
CA ALA A 164 -7.96 -2.24 -20.58
C ALA A 164 -7.69 -1.48 -21.88
N GLY A 165 -7.25 -0.22 -21.81
CA GLY A 165 -6.83 0.56 -22.97
C GLY A 165 -5.60 -0.03 -23.66
N ALA A 166 -4.65 -0.58 -22.89
CA ALA A 166 -3.42 -1.15 -23.42
C ALA A 166 -3.59 -2.58 -23.97
N ALA A 167 -4.47 -3.39 -23.38
CA ALA A 167 -4.57 -4.83 -23.65
C ALA A 167 -5.99 -5.32 -24.00
N GLY A 168 -6.97 -4.43 -24.10
CA GLY A 168 -8.38 -4.81 -24.04
C GLY A 168 -8.73 -5.43 -22.69
N ASN A 169 -9.88 -6.11 -22.59
CA ASN A 169 -10.26 -6.82 -21.36
C ASN A 169 -9.44 -8.11 -21.09
N ASP A 170 -8.31 -8.31 -21.77
CA ASP A 170 -7.37 -9.40 -21.51
C ASP A 170 -6.32 -8.98 -20.47
N PHE A 171 -6.62 -9.24 -19.20
CA PHE A 171 -5.70 -8.96 -18.09
C PHE A 171 -4.46 -9.88 -18.06
N SER A 172 -4.45 -10.99 -18.82
CA SER A 172 -3.25 -11.81 -18.97
C SER A 172 -2.24 -11.13 -19.89
N LEU A 173 -2.72 -10.49 -20.96
CA LEU A 173 -1.91 -9.66 -21.84
C LEU A 173 -1.44 -8.38 -21.11
N ALA A 174 -2.31 -7.73 -20.34
CA ALA A 174 -1.91 -6.57 -19.53
C ALA A 174 -0.76 -6.91 -18.55
N LEU A 175 -0.84 -8.08 -17.91
CA LEU A 175 0.22 -8.59 -17.03
C LEU A 175 1.53 -8.86 -17.79
N GLU A 176 1.44 -9.43 -18.99
CA GLU A 176 2.61 -9.64 -19.84
C GLU A 176 3.30 -8.32 -20.22
N LEU A 177 2.51 -7.31 -20.61
CA LEU A 177 3.02 -5.97 -20.93
C LEU A 177 3.72 -5.34 -19.72
N ALA A 178 3.09 -5.43 -18.55
CA ALA A 178 3.65 -4.91 -17.29
C ALA A 178 5.01 -5.55 -16.95
N VAL A 179 5.10 -6.88 -17.01
CA VAL A 179 6.34 -7.63 -16.73
C VAL A 179 7.44 -7.32 -17.76
N ARG A 180 7.07 -7.21 -19.04
CA ARG A 180 8.01 -6.89 -20.13
C ARG A 180 8.65 -5.50 -19.94
N ASP A 181 7.88 -4.57 -19.40
CA ASP A 181 8.26 -3.16 -19.30
C ASP A 181 9.17 -2.86 -18.10
N GLU A 182 9.07 -3.63 -17.01
CA GLU A 182 9.86 -3.52 -15.76
C GLU A 182 11.38 -3.40 -15.97
N GLY A 183 11.92 -4.02 -17.02
CA GLY A 183 13.35 -3.99 -17.35
C GLY A 183 13.76 -2.99 -18.44
N THR A 184 12.84 -2.15 -18.91
CA THR A 184 13.07 -1.35 -20.13
C THR A 184 12.88 0.16 -19.96
N GLY A 185 12.38 0.59 -18.79
CA GLY A 185 12.07 2.00 -18.53
C GLY A 185 10.92 2.55 -19.38
N ARG A 186 10.15 1.67 -20.02
CA ARG A 186 8.90 2.01 -20.71
C ARG A 186 7.74 1.63 -19.81
N HIS A 187 6.60 2.30 -19.99
CA HIS A 187 5.36 2.00 -19.29
C HIS A 187 4.20 2.04 -20.30
N THR A 188 3.85 0.89 -20.87
CA THR A 188 2.73 0.76 -21.81
C THR A 188 1.39 1.03 -21.11
N ILE A 189 1.29 0.65 -19.83
CA ILE A 189 0.16 0.96 -18.96
C ILE A 189 0.55 2.19 -18.13
N GLU A 190 -0.08 3.32 -18.40
CA GLU A 190 0.25 4.63 -17.80
C GLU A 190 0.32 4.59 -16.27
N THR A 191 -0.63 3.90 -15.61
CA THR A 191 -0.65 3.80 -14.15
C THR A 191 0.41 2.87 -13.56
N LEU A 192 1.31 2.31 -14.37
CA LEU A 192 2.53 1.65 -13.91
C LEU A 192 3.76 2.56 -14.00
N ASP A 193 3.63 3.77 -14.56
CA ASP A 193 4.63 4.83 -14.51
C ASP A 193 4.47 5.63 -13.20
N PRO A 194 5.48 5.65 -12.30
CA PRO A 194 5.42 6.47 -11.08
C PRO A 194 5.15 7.96 -11.32
N ALA A 195 5.46 8.50 -12.51
CA ALA A 195 5.17 9.88 -12.87
C ALA A 195 3.67 10.17 -13.00
N HIS A 196 2.88 9.16 -13.42
CA HIS A 196 1.45 9.30 -13.73
C HIS A 196 0.55 8.55 -12.73
N ALA A 197 1.07 7.51 -12.07
CA ALA A 197 0.34 6.71 -11.11
C ALA A 197 0.07 7.43 -9.77
N ASN A 198 -0.85 6.90 -8.96
CA ASN A 198 -0.74 7.04 -7.52
C ASN A 198 0.58 6.37 -7.09
N ALA A 199 1.54 7.13 -6.59
CA ALA A 199 2.91 6.67 -6.40
C ALA A 199 3.46 7.07 -5.04
N GLY A 200 4.39 6.28 -4.52
CA GLY A 200 5.12 6.63 -3.32
C GLY A 200 6.34 5.75 -3.08
N THR A 201 7.10 6.09 -2.06
CA THR A 201 8.33 5.37 -1.67
C THR A 201 8.11 4.62 -0.36
N ALA A 202 8.90 3.58 -0.09
CA ALA A 202 8.84 2.86 1.18
C ALA A 202 9.14 3.81 2.36
N ALA A 203 10.12 4.72 2.20
CA ALA A 203 10.45 5.74 3.17
C ALA A 203 9.28 6.68 3.48
N ALA A 204 8.57 7.17 2.45
CA ALA A 204 7.44 8.07 2.64
C ALA A 204 6.24 7.37 3.31
N LEU A 205 5.99 6.11 2.98
CA LEU A 205 4.91 5.31 3.57
C LEU A 205 5.20 4.95 5.03
N VAL A 206 6.42 4.50 5.35
CA VAL A 206 6.84 4.28 6.75
C VAL A 206 6.81 5.59 7.54
N GLY A 207 7.24 6.71 6.95
CA GLY A 207 7.14 8.03 7.58
C GLY A 207 5.70 8.46 7.87
N LEU A 208 4.77 8.18 6.96
CA LEU A 208 3.34 8.39 7.19
C LEU A 208 2.82 7.52 8.35
N LEU A 209 3.13 6.21 8.35
CA LEU A 209 2.71 5.28 9.40
C LEU A 209 3.26 5.68 10.76
N GLN A 210 4.54 6.08 10.84
CA GLN A 210 5.16 6.57 12.07
C GLN A 210 4.37 7.77 12.64
N ARG A 211 4.05 8.76 11.80
CA ARG A 211 3.30 9.94 12.25
C ARG A 211 1.87 9.60 12.64
N VAL A 212 1.23 8.65 11.95
CA VAL A 212 -0.10 8.14 12.34
C VAL A 212 -0.03 7.44 13.69
N TRP A 213 0.96 6.58 13.95
CA TRP A 213 1.09 5.85 15.23
C TRP A 213 1.52 6.72 16.41
N ARG A 214 2.07 7.91 16.14
CA ARG A 214 2.50 8.89 17.14
C ARG A 214 1.55 10.08 17.29
N ASP A 215 0.43 10.09 16.56
CA ASP A 215 -0.52 11.20 16.51
C ASP A 215 0.13 12.55 16.10
N GLU A 216 1.13 12.49 15.22
CA GLU A 216 1.94 13.61 14.71
C GLU A 216 1.49 14.09 13.30
N ILE A 217 0.29 13.69 12.88
CA ILE A 217 -0.36 14.10 11.62
C ILE A 217 -1.87 14.10 11.79
N SER A 218 -2.58 15.02 11.13
CA SER A 218 -4.03 15.22 11.31
C SER A 218 -4.38 15.43 12.80
N THR A 219 -5.48 14.84 13.29
CA THR A 219 -5.95 14.90 14.67
C THR A 219 -5.90 13.51 15.32
N PRO A 220 -5.74 13.40 16.66
CA PRO A 220 -5.68 12.11 17.35
C PRO A 220 -6.90 11.19 17.10
N SER A 221 -8.09 11.76 16.92
CA SER A 221 -9.29 10.98 16.58
C SER A 221 -9.22 10.37 15.18
N ALA A 222 -8.68 11.10 14.21
CA ALA A 222 -8.54 10.63 12.84
C ALA A 222 -7.45 9.54 12.73
N THR A 223 -6.30 9.73 13.39
CA THR A 223 -5.23 8.73 13.42
C THR A 223 -5.63 7.48 14.18
N ALA A 224 -6.32 7.60 15.33
CA ALA A 224 -6.84 6.46 16.08
C ALA A 224 -7.81 5.62 15.24
N GLU A 225 -8.72 6.27 14.52
CA GLU A 225 -9.67 5.57 13.65
C GLU A 225 -8.96 4.91 12.46
N LEU A 226 -7.95 5.56 11.87
CA LEU A 226 -7.15 4.96 10.80
C LEU A 226 -6.44 3.68 11.29
N ARG A 227 -5.79 3.71 12.46
CA ARG A 227 -5.15 2.53 13.06
C ARG A 227 -6.16 1.40 13.24
N ARG A 228 -7.34 1.72 13.81
CA ARG A 228 -8.43 0.74 14.01
C ARG A 228 -8.85 0.10 12.69
N LEU A 229 -9.10 0.90 11.65
CA LEU A 229 -9.54 0.41 10.33
C LEU A 229 -8.47 -0.44 9.63
N MET A 230 -7.20 -0.06 9.74
CA MET A 230 -6.08 -0.87 9.22
C MET A 230 -5.94 -2.22 9.95
N GLY A 231 -6.28 -2.27 11.24
CA GLY A 231 -6.35 -3.51 12.02
C GLY A 231 -7.44 -4.50 11.57
N HIS A 232 -8.39 -4.05 10.75
CA HIS A 232 -9.46 -4.91 10.18
C HIS A 232 -9.09 -5.54 8.83
N GLN A 233 -7.85 -5.38 8.34
CA GLN A 233 -7.42 -6.03 7.10
C GLN A 233 -7.66 -7.55 7.14
N VAL A 234 -8.39 -8.07 6.15
CA VAL A 234 -8.68 -9.51 6.05
C VAL A 234 -7.66 -10.29 5.22
N PHE A 235 -6.89 -9.60 4.37
CA PHE A 235 -5.85 -10.20 3.54
C PHE A 235 -4.56 -10.36 4.32
N THR A 236 -4.16 -11.60 4.60
CA THR A 236 -3.11 -11.89 5.58
C THR A 236 -1.97 -12.73 5.03
N GLN A 237 -1.88 -12.86 3.71
CA GLN A 237 -0.95 -13.78 3.05
C GLN A 237 0.48 -13.23 2.87
N ARG A 238 0.76 -11.99 3.28
CA ARG A 238 2.03 -11.27 3.09
C ARG A 238 2.72 -10.98 4.44
N LEU A 239 3.07 -9.72 4.77
CA LEU A 239 3.69 -9.32 6.05
C LEU A 239 2.86 -9.85 7.23
N ALA A 240 1.54 -9.67 7.15
CA ALA A 240 0.60 -10.18 8.15
C ALA A 240 0.66 -11.70 8.37
N GLY A 241 1.19 -12.47 7.43
CA GLY A 241 1.28 -13.93 7.50
C GLY A 241 2.29 -14.41 8.53
N GLU A 242 3.31 -13.60 8.80
CA GLU A 242 4.36 -13.89 9.79
C GLU A 242 4.34 -12.92 10.99
N LEU A 243 3.53 -11.86 10.94
CA LEU A 243 3.46 -10.82 11.97
C LEU A 243 2.12 -10.79 12.74
N ARG A 244 1.41 -11.92 12.75
CA ARG A 244 0.18 -12.10 13.53
C ARG A 244 0.29 -13.32 14.42
N ALA A 245 0.21 -13.09 15.72
CA ALA A 245 0.24 -14.10 16.76
C ALA A 245 -0.58 -13.60 17.95
N ASP A 246 -0.81 -14.44 18.97
CA ASP A 246 -1.50 -14.01 20.19
C ASP A 246 -0.80 -12.81 20.85
N THR A 247 0.52 -12.69 20.67
CA THR A 247 1.38 -11.61 21.20
C THR A 247 1.71 -10.51 20.19
N LEU A 248 1.26 -10.64 18.93
CA LEU A 248 1.58 -9.70 17.85
C LEU A 248 0.31 -9.25 17.13
N ARG A 249 0.06 -7.94 17.13
CA ARG A 249 -1.03 -7.32 16.38
C ARG A 249 -0.48 -6.67 15.10
N TRP A 250 -1.06 -7.02 13.96
CA TRP A 250 -0.76 -6.39 12.68
C TRP A 250 -1.90 -5.47 12.24
N SER A 251 -1.57 -4.24 11.88
CA SER A 251 -2.49 -3.29 11.25
C SER A 251 -1.90 -2.82 9.93
N GLY A 252 -2.53 -3.15 8.80
CA GLY A 252 -1.90 -2.98 7.49
C GLY A 252 -2.84 -2.69 6.33
N LYS A 253 -2.23 -2.48 5.16
CA LYS A 253 -2.90 -2.38 3.86
C LYS A 253 -2.08 -3.03 2.75
N THR A 254 -2.67 -4.02 2.09
CA THR A 254 -2.15 -4.64 0.87
C THR A 254 -2.43 -3.80 -0.38
N GLY A 255 -1.53 -3.89 -1.36
CA GLY A 255 -1.70 -3.41 -2.73
C GLY A 255 -1.43 -4.53 -3.72
N THR A 256 -2.33 -4.73 -4.69
CA THR A 256 -2.11 -5.71 -5.76
C THR A 256 -2.65 -5.16 -7.05
N PHE A 257 -1.83 -5.15 -8.09
CA PHE A 257 -2.26 -4.80 -9.44
C PHE A 257 -1.26 -5.34 -10.45
N LEU A 258 -1.70 -6.23 -11.35
CA LEU A 258 -0.84 -6.91 -12.32
C LEU A 258 0.37 -7.57 -11.65
N HIS A 259 1.59 -7.09 -11.92
CA HIS A 259 2.83 -7.64 -11.35
C HIS A 259 3.20 -7.02 -9.98
N LEU A 260 2.43 -6.05 -9.51
CA LEU A 260 2.66 -5.37 -8.23
C LEU A 260 2.10 -6.17 -7.05
N ARG A 261 2.92 -6.34 -6.01
CA ARG A 261 2.52 -6.93 -4.72
C ARG A 261 3.10 -6.10 -3.60
N HIS A 262 2.24 -5.45 -2.85
CA HIS A 262 2.65 -4.52 -1.81
C HIS A 262 1.96 -4.86 -0.51
N GLU A 263 2.60 -4.55 0.61
CA GLU A 263 1.94 -4.40 1.88
C GLU A 263 2.69 -3.37 2.72
N ILE A 264 1.92 -2.51 3.39
CA ILE A 264 2.43 -1.62 4.42
C ILE A 264 1.68 -1.87 5.71
N GLY A 265 2.28 -1.58 6.85
CA GLY A 265 1.59 -1.69 8.13
C GLY A 265 2.52 -1.52 9.32
N VAL A 266 1.94 -1.67 10.50
CA VAL A 266 2.66 -1.65 11.78
C VAL A 266 2.36 -2.95 12.52
N VAL A 267 3.43 -3.60 12.99
CA VAL A 267 3.33 -4.68 13.98
C VAL A 267 3.53 -4.08 15.37
N GLU A 268 2.64 -4.44 16.29
CA GLU A 268 2.70 -4.07 17.71
C GLU A 268 2.77 -5.34 18.56
N ALA A 269 3.84 -5.47 19.33
CA ALA A 269 4.03 -6.59 20.23
C ALA A 269 3.56 -6.27 21.65
N ASP A 270 3.19 -7.29 22.42
CA ASP A 270 2.86 -7.14 23.84
C ASP A 270 4.06 -6.71 24.71
N SER A 271 5.30 -6.88 24.21
CA SER A 271 6.51 -6.30 24.80
C SER A 271 6.50 -4.77 24.77
N GLY A 272 5.69 -4.18 23.89
CA GLY A 272 5.66 -2.74 23.62
C GLY A 272 6.40 -2.34 22.34
N ASP A 273 7.13 -3.24 21.68
CA ASP A 273 7.82 -2.93 20.43
C ASP A 273 6.82 -2.65 19.31
N ARG A 274 7.07 -1.58 18.54
CA ARG A 274 6.24 -1.15 17.41
C ARG A 274 7.11 -0.92 16.19
N VAL A 275 6.92 -1.70 15.13
CA VAL A 275 7.72 -1.60 13.91
C VAL A 275 6.82 -1.32 12.72
N ALA A 276 7.02 -0.17 12.06
CA ALA A 276 6.35 0.16 10.82
C ALA A 276 7.15 -0.38 9.63
N MET A 277 6.44 -0.91 8.63
CA MET A 277 7.04 -1.56 7.47
C MET A 277 6.34 -1.17 6.18
N ALA A 278 7.11 -1.12 5.09
CA ALA A 278 6.60 -1.03 3.73
C ALA A 278 7.39 -1.98 2.83
N ALA A 279 6.69 -2.95 2.23
CA ALA A 279 7.19 -3.84 1.20
C ALA A 279 6.51 -3.51 -0.13
N LEU A 280 7.27 -2.98 -1.10
CA LEU A 280 6.77 -2.54 -2.40
C LEU A 280 7.42 -3.34 -3.52
N THR A 281 6.78 -4.41 -3.99
CA THR A 281 7.38 -5.32 -4.97
C THR A 281 6.82 -5.24 -6.38
N ARG A 282 7.68 -5.57 -7.35
CA ARG A 282 7.42 -5.70 -8.78
C ARG A 282 7.96 -7.04 -9.25
N ALA A 283 7.07 -7.93 -9.69
CA ALA A 283 7.47 -9.25 -10.18
C ALA A 283 8.08 -9.15 -11.59
N THR A 284 9.21 -9.82 -11.81
CA THR A 284 9.87 -9.88 -13.14
C THR A 284 9.41 -11.07 -13.98
N ARG A 285 8.39 -11.78 -13.49
CA ARG A 285 7.73 -12.90 -14.16
C ARG A 285 6.22 -12.74 -14.10
N ARG A 286 5.50 -13.43 -14.98
CA ARG A 286 4.03 -13.50 -14.90
C ARG A 286 3.64 -14.08 -13.55
N ALA A 287 2.90 -13.29 -12.78
CA ALA A 287 2.53 -13.58 -11.41
C ALA A 287 1.09 -13.09 -11.18
N GLY A 288 0.10 -13.73 -11.81
CA GLY A 288 -1.32 -13.47 -11.50
C GLY A 288 -1.67 -14.00 -10.10
N LEU A 289 -1.15 -15.19 -9.79
CA LEU A 289 -1.08 -15.78 -8.46
C LEU A 289 0.40 -16.07 -8.17
N ALA A 290 0.90 -15.66 -7.01
CA ALA A 290 2.30 -15.94 -6.64
C ALA A 290 2.47 -16.02 -5.11
N PRO A 291 2.02 -17.14 -4.51
CA PRO A 291 2.15 -17.37 -3.08
C PRO A 291 3.61 -17.37 -2.60
N ASP A 292 4.55 -17.76 -3.46
CA ASP A 292 5.99 -17.72 -3.17
C ASP A 292 6.51 -16.29 -2.98
N ILE A 293 6.01 -15.33 -3.77
CA ILE A 293 6.31 -13.91 -3.56
C ILE A 293 5.66 -13.41 -2.27
N ASP A 294 4.40 -13.76 -2.03
CA ASP A 294 3.69 -13.34 -0.84
C ASP A 294 4.37 -13.88 0.45
N GLN A 295 4.86 -15.13 0.41
CA GLN A 295 5.69 -15.75 1.46
C GLN A 295 7.03 -15.03 1.65
N ALA A 296 7.73 -14.66 0.57
CA ALA A 296 8.98 -13.91 0.69
C ALA A 296 8.78 -12.51 1.31
N ILE A 297 7.63 -11.87 1.04
CA ILE A 297 7.23 -10.63 1.72
C ILE A 297 6.99 -10.89 3.22
N GLY A 298 6.29 -11.98 3.58
CA GLY A 298 6.08 -12.37 4.97
C GLY A 298 7.39 -12.60 5.73
N ALA A 299 8.29 -13.41 5.15
CA ALA A 299 9.60 -13.71 5.73
C ALA A 299 10.43 -12.44 5.95
N ALA A 300 10.43 -11.51 5.00
CA ALA A 300 11.06 -10.20 5.14
C ALA A 300 10.54 -9.41 6.35
N GLY A 301 9.22 -9.41 6.56
CA GLY A 301 8.60 -8.78 7.71
C GLY A 301 9.05 -9.38 9.04
N ARG A 302 9.07 -10.71 9.13
CA ARG A 302 9.55 -11.44 10.31
C ARG A 302 11.00 -11.13 10.63
N ASP A 303 11.88 -11.26 9.64
CA ASP A 303 13.32 -11.07 9.83
C ASP A 303 13.62 -9.62 10.24
N ALA A 304 12.90 -8.65 9.66
CA ALA A 304 13.03 -7.27 10.04
C ALA A 304 12.50 -6.97 11.44
N PHE A 305 11.36 -7.56 11.83
CA PHE A 305 10.82 -7.41 13.18
C PHE A 305 11.76 -7.99 14.24
N GLU A 306 12.27 -9.20 14.03
CA GLU A 306 13.21 -9.86 14.94
C GLU A 306 14.52 -9.08 15.10
N ALA A 307 14.99 -8.42 14.04
CA ALA A 307 16.20 -7.60 14.09
C ALA A 307 16.00 -6.23 14.76
N LEU A 308 14.78 -5.69 14.76
CA LEU A 308 14.46 -4.33 15.24
C LEU A 308 13.74 -4.29 16.60
N ARG A 309 13.30 -5.43 17.12
CA ARG A 309 12.69 -5.52 18.46
C ARG A 309 13.76 -5.54 19.54
N SER A 310 13.41 -4.99 20.70
CA SER A 310 14.31 -4.86 21.86
C SER A 310 14.57 -6.18 22.58
#